data_AF-A0A1Y2AIQ5-F1
#
_entry.id   AF-A0A1Y2AIQ5-F1
#
_cell.length_a   1.000
_cell.length_b   1.000
_cell.length_c   1.000
_cell.angle_alpha   90.00
_cell.angle_beta   90.00
_cell.angle_gamma   90.00
#
_symmetry.space_group_name_H-M   'P 1'
#
loop_
_entity.id
_entity.type
_entity.pdbx_description
1 polymer ?
#
loop_
_entity_poly.entity_id
_entity_poly.type
_entity_poly.pdbx_seq_one_letter_code
_entity_poly.pdbx_strand_id
1 'polypeptide(L)'
;MIPTYIASINDNATVRFKLQSNYNKIIESLYSYNPYKFALNTSKVSVNKFSNTSEIDWIMSKIKSTFINKNIPVIIGELGSINRNNEVEHANWGKCYISKAKFIGVPCIL
;
A
#
# COMPACT_ATOMS: atom_id res chain seq x y z
N MET A 1 -2.83 14.19 -7.64
CA MET A 1 -2.19 12.89 -7.33
C MET A 1 -1.57 12.36 -8.59
N ILE A 2 -0.32 11.89 -8.54
CA ILE A 2 0.39 11.30 -9.69
C ILE A 2 0.92 9.93 -9.22
N PRO A 3 0.70 8.84 -9.98
CA PRO A 3 1.24 7.54 -9.62
C PRO A 3 2.65 7.31 -10.20
N THR A 4 3.43 6.45 -9.56
CA THR A 4 4.55 5.73 -10.20
C THR A 4 4.05 4.81 -11.33
N TYR A 5 4.97 4.14 -12.01
CA TYR A 5 4.62 3.13 -13.01
C TYR A 5 3.73 2.03 -12.37
N ILE A 6 2.50 1.88 -12.90
CA ILE A 6 1.47 0.96 -12.38
C ILE A 6 1.11 1.25 -10.90
N ALA A 7 1.25 2.49 -10.43
CA ALA A 7 0.94 2.89 -9.04
C ALA A 7 1.58 1.98 -7.97
N SER A 8 2.78 1.44 -8.27
CA SER A 8 3.46 0.43 -7.47
C SER A 8 4.65 0.98 -6.69
N ILE A 9 4.94 0.38 -5.54
CA ILE A 9 6.07 0.74 -4.67
C ILE A 9 7.34 -0.11 -4.92
N ASN A 10 7.30 -1.03 -5.89
CA ASN A 10 8.45 -1.86 -6.23
C ASN A 10 9.58 -1.02 -6.83
N ASP A 11 10.83 -1.45 -6.64
CA ASP A 11 12.02 -0.69 -7.05
C ASP A 11 11.98 -0.24 -8.53
N ASN A 12 11.56 -1.16 -9.41
CA ASN A 12 11.44 -0.89 -10.84
C ASN A 12 10.42 0.23 -11.17
N ALA A 13 9.38 0.39 -10.35
CA ALA A 13 8.37 1.43 -10.50
C ALA A 13 8.83 2.77 -9.92
N THR A 14 9.60 2.74 -8.82
CA THR A 14 10.01 3.96 -8.11
C THR A 14 11.29 4.59 -8.64
N VAL A 15 12.23 3.82 -9.20
CA VAL A 15 13.55 4.36 -9.61
C VAL A 15 13.48 5.38 -10.75
N ARG A 16 12.40 5.32 -11.55
CA ARG A 16 12.16 6.25 -12.67
C ARG A 16 11.23 7.40 -12.30
N PHE A 17 10.69 7.41 -11.08
CA PHE A 17 9.88 8.52 -10.61
C PHE A 17 10.77 9.74 -10.36
N LYS A 18 10.58 10.79 -11.15
CA LYS A 18 11.33 12.04 -11.06
C LYS A 18 10.36 13.19 -10.86
N LEU A 19 10.32 13.72 -9.65
CA LEU A 19 9.67 14.99 -9.38
C LEU A 19 10.60 16.13 -9.84
N GLN A 20 10.10 17.09 -10.62
CA GLN A 20 10.84 18.33 -10.83
C GLN A 20 10.78 19.17 -9.56
N SER A 21 11.89 19.82 -9.20
CA SER A 21 12.09 20.53 -7.92
C SER A 21 11.16 21.73 -7.71
N ASN A 22 10.52 22.23 -8.76
CA ASN A 22 9.60 23.36 -8.74
C ASN A 22 8.15 22.96 -8.39
N TYR A 23 7.83 21.66 -8.29
CA TYR A 23 6.50 21.22 -7.90
C TYR A 23 6.41 20.94 -6.40
N ASN A 24 5.70 21.81 -5.68
CA ASN A 24 5.47 21.68 -4.23
C ASN A 24 4.02 21.30 -3.85
N LYS A 25 3.19 20.95 -4.85
CA LYS A 25 1.77 20.54 -4.67
C LYS A 25 1.47 19.21 -5.36
N ILE A 26 2.40 18.26 -5.28
CA ILE A 26 2.21 16.90 -5.81
C ILE A 26 2.12 15.92 -4.64
N ILE A 27 1.18 15.00 -4.75
CA ILE A 27 0.98 13.86 -3.86
C ILE A 27 1.12 12.60 -4.70
N GLU A 28 1.95 11.67 -4.25
CA GLU A 28 2.13 10.36 -4.86
C GLU A 28 0.90 9.46 -4.61
N SER A 29 0.50 8.69 -5.62
CA SER A 29 -0.66 7.78 -5.55
C SER A 29 -0.24 6.33 -5.75
N LEU A 30 -0.54 5.49 -4.76
CA LEU A 30 -0.22 4.07 -4.80
C LEU A 30 -1.45 3.18 -4.68
N TYR A 31 -1.42 2.02 -5.33
CA TYR A 31 -2.39 0.95 -5.14
C TYR A 31 -1.71 -0.21 -4.42
N SER A 32 -2.31 -0.73 -3.35
CA SER A 32 -1.69 -1.79 -2.56
C SER A 32 -2.68 -2.81 -2.00
N TYR A 33 -2.61 -3.99 -2.60
CA TYR A 33 -3.37 -5.18 -2.24
C TYR A 33 -2.48 -6.19 -1.54
N ASN A 34 -2.21 -5.99 -0.26
CA ASN A 34 -1.23 -6.80 0.48
C ASN A 34 -1.75 -7.28 1.85
N PRO A 35 -1.41 -8.52 2.26
CA PRO A 35 -0.63 -9.51 1.51
C PRO A 35 -1.37 -10.01 0.26
N TYR A 36 -0.70 -10.12 -0.89
CA TYR A 36 -1.40 -10.32 -2.18
C TYR A 36 -2.24 -11.62 -2.21
N LYS A 37 -1.71 -12.69 -1.61
CA LYS A 37 -2.40 -13.99 -1.50
C LYS A 37 -3.71 -13.90 -0.71
N PHE A 38 -3.78 -13.00 0.26
CA PHE A 38 -4.97 -12.77 1.07
C PHE A 38 -5.91 -11.78 0.37
N ALA A 39 -5.37 -10.62 -0.01
CA ALA A 39 -6.11 -9.47 -0.48
C ALA A 39 -6.78 -9.67 -1.85
N LEU A 40 -6.05 -10.10 -2.88
CA LEU A 40 -6.55 -10.01 -4.28
C LEU A 40 -6.39 -11.29 -5.09
N ASN A 41 -5.49 -12.20 -4.72
CA ASN A 41 -5.20 -13.38 -5.53
C ASN A 41 -6.42 -14.32 -5.65
N THR A 42 -6.85 -14.66 -6.87
CA THR A 42 -7.99 -15.57 -7.12
C THR A 42 -7.58 -16.99 -7.51
N SER A 43 -6.28 -17.28 -7.55
CA SER A 43 -5.75 -18.60 -7.91
C SER A 43 -5.78 -19.60 -6.72
N LYS A 44 -5.36 -20.84 -7.00
CA LYS A 44 -5.28 -21.95 -6.04
C LYS A 44 -4.35 -21.69 -4.83
N VAL A 45 -3.47 -20.69 -4.92
CA VAL A 45 -2.52 -20.34 -3.83
C VAL A 45 -3.02 -19.18 -2.95
N SER A 46 -4.28 -18.76 -3.12
CA SER A 46 -4.90 -17.76 -2.27
C SER A 46 -5.09 -18.27 -0.83
N VAL A 47 -5.16 -17.35 0.13
CA VAL A 47 -5.32 -17.68 1.55
C VAL A 47 -6.51 -16.92 2.13
N ASN A 48 -7.26 -17.57 3.02
CA ASN A 48 -8.43 -16.98 3.68
C ASN A 48 -8.12 -16.46 5.09
N LYS A 49 -6.94 -16.79 5.63
CA LYS A 49 -6.51 -16.40 6.97
C LYS A 49 -5.48 -15.27 6.89
N PHE A 50 -5.67 -14.22 7.69
CA PHE A 50 -4.72 -13.14 7.84
C PHE A 50 -3.73 -13.48 8.97
N SER A 51 -2.67 -14.19 8.62
CA SER A 51 -1.67 -14.67 9.60
C SER A 51 -0.31 -13.98 9.52
N ASN A 52 -0.08 -13.14 8.50
CA ASN A 52 1.24 -12.58 8.22
C ASN A 52 1.12 -11.10 7.83
N THR A 53 1.84 -10.24 8.54
CA THR A 53 1.88 -8.79 8.30
C THR A 53 3.12 -8.34 7.52
N SER A 54 4.09 -9.22 7.27
CA SER A 54 5.40 -8.85 6.74
C SER A 54 5.34 -8.11 5.40
N GLU A 55 4.40 -8.46 4.52
CA GLU A 55 4.20 -7.69 3.27
C GLU A 55 3.70 -6.27 3.54
N ILE A 56 2.78 -6.08 4.50
CA ILE A 56 2.30 -4.75 4.89
C ILE A 56 3.46 -3.96 5.52
N ASP A 57 4.22 -4.58 6.43
CA ASP A 57 5.37 -3.97 7.09
C ASP A 57 6.45 -3.52 6.11
N TRP A 58 6.74 -4.37 5.12
CA TRP A 58 7.66 -4.06 4.05
C TRP A 58 7.18 -2.86 3.22
N ILE A 59 5.90 -2.83 2.83
CA ILE A 59 5.33 -1.71 2.06
C ILE A 59 5.39 -0.41 2.83
N MET A 60 4.99 -0.40 4.10
CA MET A 60 5.04 0.82 4.93
C MET A 60 6.47 1.33 5.09
N SER A 61 7.43 0.42 5.30
CA SER A 61 8.85 0.76 5.38
C SER A 61 9.37 1.31 4.05
N LYS A 62 8.91 0.76 2.92
CA LYS A 62 9.29 1.21 1.59
C LYS A 62 8.69 2.58 1.26
N ILE A 63 7.40 2.79 1.52
CA ILE A 63 6.74 4.11 1.37
C ILE A 63 7.48 5.16 2.21
N LYS A 64 7.77 4.83 3.47
CA LYS A 64 8.47 5.74 4.38
C LYS A 64 9.85 6.14 3.84
N SER A 65 10.67 5.17 3.45
CA SER A 65 12.04 5.42 2.99
C SER A 65 12.11 6.08 1.60
N THR A 66 11.20 5.71 0.69
CA THR A 66 11.17 6.24 -0.69
C THR A 66 10.60 7.65 -0.76
N PHE A 67 9.53 7.95 -0.01
CA PHE A 67 8.75 9.19 -0.16
C PHE A 67 8.69 10.02 1.11
N ILE A 68 8.17 9.47 2.21
CA ILE A 68 7.85 10.26 3.42
C ILE A 68 9.10 10.91 4.02
N ASN A 69 10.21 10.16 4.16
CA ASN A 69 11.48 10.68 4.66
C ASN A 69 12.11 11.75 3.74
N LYS A 70 11.63 11.86 2.50
CA LYS A 70 12.06 12.86 1.51
C LYS A 70 11.04 14.00 1.37
N ASN A 71 10.10 14.13 2.31
CA ASN A 71 9.00 15.10 2.29
C ASN A 71 8.11 15.02 1.04
N ILE A 72 7.93 13.82 0.46
CA ILE A 72 6.96 13.59 -0.61
C ILE A 72 5.72 12.96 0.02
N PRO A 73 4.55 13.64 0.01
CA PRO A 73 3.32 13.09 0.55
C PRO A 73 2.78 11.96 -0.35
N VAL A 74 2.14 10.98 0.27
CA VAL A 74 1.60 9.77 -0.38
C VAL A 74 0.16 9.56 0.06
N ILE A 75 -0.70 9.14 -0.87
CA ILE A 75 -2.01 8.55 -0.60
C ILE A 75 -2.02 7.14 -1.19
N ILE A 76 -2.47 6.16 -0.41
CA ILE A 76 -2.84 4.85 -0.95
C ILE A 76 -4.24 5.01 -1.52
N GLY A 77 -4.31 5.21 -2.83
CA GLY A 77 -5.54 5.53 -3.56
C GLY A 77 -6.46 4.32 -3.80
N GLU A 78 -5.93 3.11 -3.64
CA GLU A 78 -6.70 1.87 -3.76
C GLU A 78 -6.08 0.79 -2.86
N LEU A 79 -6.92 0.15 -2.05
CA LEU A 79 -6.61 -1.05 -1.27
C LEU A 79 -7.91 -1.80 -0.99
N GLY A 80 -7.82 -3.09 -0.69
CA GLY A 80 -8.98 -3.88 -0.33
C GLY A 80 -8.62 -5.34 -0.10
N SER A 81 -9.60 -6.12 0.35
CA SER A 81 -9.49 -7.57 0.34
C SER A 81 -10.78 -8.20 -0.17
N ILE A 82 -10.65 -9.23 -1.00
CA ILE A 82 -11.79 -9.99 -1.52
C ILE A 82 -12.49 -10.69 -0.37
N ASN A 83 -13.83 -10.61 -0.33
CA ASN A 83 -14.62 -11.40 0.61
C ASN A 83 -14.51 -12.90 0.29
N ARG A 84 -14.06 -13.70 1.26
CA ARG A 84 -13.95 -15.16 1.17
C ARG A 84 -14.72 -15.86 2.29
N ASN A 85 -15.82 -15.23 2.74
CA ASN A 85 -16.58 -15.63 3.92
C ASN A 85 -15.71 -15.68 5.20
N ASN A 86 -14.81 -14.71 5.33
CA ASN A 86 -13.76 -14.62 6.34
C ASN A 86 -13.76 -13.26 7.06
N GLU A 87 -14.94 -12.78 7.44
CA GLU A 87 -15.17 -11.43 7.96
C GLU A 87 -14.24 -11.03 9.12
N VAL A 88 -14.01 -11.92 10.07
CA VAL A 88 -13.10 -11.67 11.20
C VAL A 88 -11.67 -11.39 10.71
N GLU A 89 -11.19 -12.17 9.74
CA GLU A 89 -9.86 -12.00 9.16
C GLU A 89 -9.77 -10.73 8.31
N HIS A 90 -10.84 -10.38 7.58
CA HIS A 90 -10.95 -9.12 6.84
C HIS A 90 -10.87 -7.91 7.79
N ALA A 91 -11.63 -7.93 8.89
CA ALA A 91 -11.61 -6.86 9.88
C ALA A 91 -10.23 -6.71 10.54
N ASN A 92 -9.58 -7.83 10.88
CA ASN A 92 -8.23 -7.84 11.43
C ASN A 92 -7.21 -7.27 10.45
N TRP A 93 -7.30 -7.66 9.16
CA TRP A 93 -6.48 -7.10 8.09
C TRP A 93 -6.69 -5.58 7.97
N GLY A 94 -7.94 -5.11 7.89
CA GLY A 94 -8.25 -3.69 7.76
C GLY A 94 -7.72 -2.87 8.94
N LYS A 95 -7.93 -3.35 10.17
CA LYS A 95 -7.39 -2.71 11.37
C LYS A 95 -5.87 -2.63 11.34
N CYS A 96 -5.19 -3.72 10.98
CA CYS A 96 -3.74 -3.77 10.91
C CYS A 96 -3.19 -2.81 9.85
N TYR A 97 -3.74 -2.89 8.63
CA TYR A 97 -3.29 -2.11 7.49
C TYR A 97 -3.45 -0.61 7.74
N ILE A 98 -4.65 -0.17 8.11
CA ILE A 98 -4.96 1.24 8.36
C ILE A 98 -4.17 1.79 9.54
N SER A 99 -3.97 1.02 10.61
CA SER A 99 -3.17 1.46 11.76
C SER A 99 -1.70 1.70 11.38
N LYS A 100 -1.11 0.83 10.55
CA LYS A 100 0.27 0.98 10.08
C LYS A 100 0.43 2.12 9.08
N ALA A 101 -0.52 2.31 8.17
CA ALA A 101 -0.53 3.46 7.26
C ALA A 101 -0.64 4.78 8.03
N LYS A 102 -1.54 4.84 9.03
CA LYS A 102 -1.68 6.00 9.92
C LYS A 102 -0.39 6.31 10.67
N PHE A 103 0.34 5.28 11.13
CA PHE A 103 1.61 5.46 11.85
C PHE A 103 2.68 6.18 11.03
N ILE A 104 2.67 6.03 9.70
CA ILE A 104 3.59 6.74 8.79
C ILE A 104 2.96 7.98 8.14
N GLY A 105 1.77 8.40 8.57
CA GLY A 105 1.08 9.59 8.08
C GLY A 105 0.49 9.46 6.68
N VAL A 106 0.15 8.24 6.24
CA VAL A 106 -0.35 7.97 4.89
C VAL A 106 -1.85 7.68 4.93
N PRO A 107 -2.69 8.52 4.29
CA PRO A 107 -4.11 8.24 4.11
C PRO A 107 -4.35 7.06 3.16
N CYS A 108 -5.47 6.37 3.37
CA CYS A 108 -5.91 5.23 2.59
C CYS A 108 -7.34 5.47 2.09
N ILE A 109 -7.62 5.12 0.84
CA ILE A 109 -8.97 5.12 0.26
C ILE A 109 -9.38 3.67 0.04
N LEU A 110 -10.40 3.24 0.80
CA LEU A 110 -11.03 1.92 0.73
C LEU A 110 -12.11 1.89 -0.34
#